data_AF-A0A8S1HYP0-F1
#
_entry.id   AF-A0A8S1HYP0-F1
#
_cell.length_a   1.000
_cell.length_b   1.000
_cell.length_c   1.000
_cell.angle_alpha   90.00
_cell.angle_beta   90.00
_cell.angle_gamma   90.00
#
_symmetry.space_group_name_H-M   'P 1'
#
loop_
_entity.id
_entity.type
_entity.pdbx_description
1 polymer ?
#
loop_
_entity_poly.entity_id
_entity_poly.type
_entity_poly.pdbx_seq_one_letter_code
_entity_poly.pdbx_strand_id
1 'polypeptide(L)'
;MSFFEQLCINYCNEKLQQLFIELVLKQEQEEYEREGIRWTKVDYFNNKVICDLVEMPRTGIFSVLDEACASVGNVTDKVFLGELDKKLSSHKHYASRALNQKNKSVGFDEFKLVSRIFQEFF
;
A
#
# COMPACT_ATOMS: atom_id res chain seq x y z
N MET A 1 -18.27 -5.98 -3.52
CA MET A 1 -16.93 -5.73 -4.10
C MET A 1 -15.99 -6.71 -3.45
N SER A 2 -15.17 -7.42 -4.22
CA SER A 2 -14.22 -8.40 -3.66
C SER A 2 -13.06 -7.68 -2.97
N PHE A 3 -12.40 -8.35 -2.04
CA PHE A 3 -11.23 -7.82 -1.34
C PHE A 3 -10.11 -7.39 -2.32
N PHE A 4 -9.89 -8.20 -3.36
CA PHE A 4 -8.89 -7.93 -4.40
C PHE A 4 -9.21 -6.65 -5.20
N GLU A 5 -10.48 -6.44 -5.56
CA GLU A 5 -10.91 -5.21 -6.23
C GLU A 5 -10.60 -3.97 -5.37
N GLN A 6 -10.91 -4.02 -4.07
CA GLN A 6 -10.64 -2.93 -3.16
C GLN A 6 -9.14 -2.67 -3.01
N LEU A 7 -8.31 -3.72 -2.96
CA LEU A 7 -6.86 -3.62 -2.95
C LEU A 7 -6.34 -2.90 -4.21
N CYS A 8 -6.81 -3.28 -5.39
CA CYS A 8 -6.43 -2.68 -6.66
C CYS A 8 -6.81 -1.19 -6.73
N ILE A 9 -8.03 -0.84 -6.31
CA ILE A 9 -8.48 0.56 -6.26
C ILE A 9 -7.60 1.39 -5.33
N ASN A 10 -7.33 0.87 -4.13
CA ASN A 10 -6.51 1.53 -3.14
C ASN A 10 -5.07 1.72 -3.62
N TYR A 11 -4.50 0.68 -4.24
CA TYR A 11 -3.16 0.74 -4.83
C TYR A 11 -3.07 1.77 -5.96
N CYS A 12 -4.04 1.79 -6.88
CA CYS A 12 -4.09 2.78 -7.95
C CYS A 12 -4.15 4.21 -7.40
N ASN A 13 -4.94 4.47 -6.36
CA ASN A 13 -5.02 5.77 -5.72
C ASN A 13 -3.67 6.20 -5.11
N GLU A 14 -3.00 5.30 -4.38
CA GLU A 14 -1.69 5.60 -3.79
C GLU A 14 -0.60 5.82 -4.84
N LYS A 15 -0.64 5.07 -5.95
CA LYS A 15 0.27 5.26 -7.08
C LYS A 15 0.03 6.60 -7.78
N LEU A 16 -1.22 6.99 -7.98
CA LEU A 16 -1.58 8.28 -8.56
C LEU A 16 -1.10 9.44 -7.69
N GLN A 17 -1.28 9.33 -6.37
CA GLN A 17 -0.78 10.35 -5.45
C GLN A 17 0.75 10.45 -5.47
N GLN A 18 1.46 9.32 -5.47
CA GLN A 18 2.91 9.30 -5.59
C GLN A 18 3.38 10.00 -6.88
N LEU A 19 2.72 9.73 -8.01
CA LEU A 19 3.01 10.39 -9.29
C LEU A 19 2.74 11.90 -9.22
N PHE A 20 1.64 12.34 -8.60
CA PHE A 20 1.35 13.76 -8.43
C PHE A 20 2.43 14.46 -7.59
N ILE A 21 2.87 13.83 -6.49
CA ILE A 21 3.94 14.37 -5.64
C ILE A 21 5.25 14.52 -6.44
N GLU A 22 5.65 13.48 -7.17
CA GLU A 22 6.92 13.45 -7.89
C GLU A 22 6.94 14.36 -9.12
N LEU A 23 5.85 14.38 -9.89
CA LEU A 23 5.80 15.07 -11.17
C LEU A 23 5.23 16.48 -11.08
N VAL A 24 4.37 16.78 -10.11
CA VAL A 24 3.73 18.09 -10.01
C VAL A 24 4.27 18.84 -8.82
N LEU A 25 4.00 18.37 -7.60
CA LEU A 25 4.32 19.15 -6.39
C LEU A 25 5.83 19.43 -6.25
N LYS A 26 6.67 18.43 -6.51
CA LYS A 26 8.11 18.58 -6.44
C LYS A 26 8.63 19.56 -7.51
N GLN A 27 8.16 19.42 -8.75
CA GLN A 27 8.56 20.29 -9.86
C GLN A 27 8.15 21.74 -9.61
N GLU A 28 6.92 21.99 -9.15
CA GLU A 28 6.44 23.34 -8.84
C GLU A 28 7.26 24.00 -7.72
N GLN A 29 7.62 23.25 -6.67
CA GLN A 29 8.46 23.80 -5.60
C GLN A 29 9.89 24.10 -6.07
N GLU A 30 10.46 23.26 -6.94
CA GLU A 30 11.76 23.50 -7.56
C GLU A 30 11.71 24.72 -8.52
N GLU A 31 10.58 24.94 -9.19
CA GLU A 31 10.33 26.11 -10.02
C GLU A 31 10.33 27.40 -9.18
N TYR A 32 9.53 27.42 -8.10
CA TYR A 32 9.47 28.58 -7.22
C TYR A 32 10.83 28.91 -6.60
N GLU A 33 11.65 27.90 -6.28
CA GLU A 33 13.01 28.08 -5.78
C GLU A 33 13.93 28.69 -6.84
N ARG A 34 13.84 28.22 -8.07
CA ARG A 34 14.64 28.73 -9.19
C ARG A 34 14.28 30.17 -9.55
N GLU A 35 13.00 30.52 -9.50
CA GLU A 35 12.53 31.88 -9.81
C GLU A 35 12.69 32.85 -8.62
N GLY A 36 13.05 32.37 -7.43
CA GLY A 36 13.17 33.19 -6.23
C GLY A 36 11.84 33.76 -5.74
N ILE A 37 10.73 33.10 -6.08
CA ILE A 37 9.39 33.46 -5.59
C ILE A 37 9.35 33.24 -4.08
N ARG A 38 8.53 33.97 -3.33
CA ARG A 38 8.26 33.62 -1.92
C ARG A 38 7.11 32.62 -1.87
N TRP A 39 7.38 31.40 -1.42
CA TRP A 39 6.36 30.40 -1.13
C TRP A 39 6.63 29.73 0.22
N THR A 40 5.65 28.98 0.72
CA THR A 40 5.84 28.09 1.87
C THR A 40 5.95 26.68 1.34
N LYS A 41 7.02 25.98 1.72
CA LYS A 41 7.21 24.57 1.35
C LYS A 41 6.05 23.74 1.91
N VAL A 42 5.47 22.93 1.04
CA VAL A 42 4.43 21.96 1.39
C VAL A 42 5.11 20.63 1.66
N ASP A 43 5.05 20.20 2.92
CA ASP A 43 5.49 18.86 3.31
C ASP A 43 4.47 17.83 2.86
N TYR A 44 4.96 16.68 2.40
CA TYR A 44 4.13 15.57 1.94
C TYR A 44 4.62 14.25 2.55
N PHE A 45 3.67 13.33 2.74
CA PHE A 45 3.99 11.98 3.21
C PHE A 45 4.58 11.14 2.07
N ASN A 46 5.52 10.27 2.42
CA ASN A 46 6.12 9.34 1.45
C ASN A 46 5.23 8.10 1.28
N ASN A 47 4.38 8.11 0.26
CA ASN A 47 3.45 7.01 -0.04
C ASN A 47 4.12 5.86 -0.81
N LYS A 48 5.37 6.06 -1.24
CA LYS A 48 6.18 5.02 -1.89
C LYS A 48 6.25 3.76 -1.04
N VAL A 49 6.28 3.88 0.29
CA VAL A 49 6.36 2.71 1.18
C VAL A 49 5.13 1.79 1.07
N ILE A 50 3.96 2.33 0.72
CA ILE A 50 2.74 1.55 0.51
C ILE A 50 2.73 0.97 -0.90
N CYS A 51 3.13 1.77 -1.91
CA CYS A 51 3.29 1.28 -3.28
C CYS A 51 4.28 0.10 -3.32
N ASP A 52 5.44 0.26 -2.70
CA ASP A 52 6.48 -0.77 -2.59
C ASP A 52 5.96 -2.03 -1.90
N LEU A 53 5.19 -1.89 -0.82
CA LEU A 53 4.59 -3.04 -0.13
C LEU A 53 3.69 -3.87 -1.06
N VAL A 54 3.00 -3.22 -2.00
CA VAL A 54 2.11 -3.88 -2.96
C VAL A 54 2.90 -4.43 -4.16
N GLU A 55 3.81 -3.64 -4.73
CA GLU A 55 4.41 -3.86 -6.05
C GLU A 55 5.84 -4.43 -6.03
N MET A 56 6.51 -4.48 -4.86
CA MET A 56 7.91 -4.92 -4.80
C MET A 56 8.07 -6.31 -5.41
N PRO A 57 9.04 -6.49 -6.33
CA PRO A 57 9.33 -7.81 -6.87
C PRO A 57 9.68 -8.81 -5.75
N ARG A 58 9.17 -10.04 -5.87
CA ARG A 58 9.41 -11.20 -4.98
C ARG A 58 8.92 -11.09 -3.53
N THR A 59 8.61 -9.88 -3.06
CA THR A 59 8.30 -9.61 -1.65
C THR A 59 7.00 -8.82 -1.46
N GLY A 60 6.52 -8.11 -2.47
CA GLY A 60 5.26 -7.36 -2.43
C GLY A 60 4.04 -8.25 -2.62
N ILE A 61 2.87 -7.74 -2.24
CA ILE A 61 1.60 -8.48 -2.22
C ILE A 61 1.29 -9.14 -3.57
N PHE A 62 1.51 -8.44 -4.69
CA PHE A 62 1.26 -9.02 -6.02
C PHE A 62 2.17 -10.19 -6.34
N SER A 63 3.45 -10.12 -5.95
CA SER A 63 4.36 -11.25 -6.14
C SER A 63 3.98 -12.48 -5.31
N VAL A 64 3.46 -12.27 -4.08
CA VAL A 64 2.92 -13.37 -3.26
C VAL A 64 1.67 -13.97 -3.89
N LEU A 65 0.82 -13.12 -4.48
CA LEU A 65 -0.38 -13.57 -5.18
C LEU A 65 -0.03 -14.39 -6.43
N ASP A 66 0.93 -13.92 -7.24
CA ASP A 66 1.41 -14.63 -8.43
C ASP A 66 1.99 -16.01 -8.06
N GLU A 67 2.81 -16.07 -7.01
CA GLU A 67 3.36 -17.33 -6.48
C GLU A 67 2.26 -18.28 -6.00
N ALA A 68 1.25 -17.75 -5.30
CA ALA A 68 0.11 -18.54 -4.84
C ALA A 68 -0.69 -19.08 -6.03
N CYS A 69 -0.98 -18.26 -7.04
CA CYS A 69 -1.70 -18.69 -8.26
C CYS A 69 -0.92 -19.72 -9.09
N ALA A 70 0.42 -19.67 -9.08
CA ALA A 70 1.28 -20.62 -9.79
C ALA A 70 1.48 -21.95 -9.03
N SER A 71 1.12 -22.02 -7.75
CA SER A 71 1.28 -23.23 -6.94
C SER A 71 0.30 -24.32 -7.34
N VAL A 72 0.79 -25.55 -7.51
CA VAL A 72 -0.04 -26.72 -7.82
C VAL A 72 -0.77 -27.18 -6.56
N GLY A 73 -2.07 -26.90 -6.46
CA GLY A 73 -2.92 -27.34 -5.34
C GLY A 73 -4.15 -26.45 -5.12
N ASN A 74 -4.97 -26.80 -4.11
CA ASN A 74 -6.10 -25.95 -3.70
C ASN A 74 -5.60 -24.73 -2.93
N VAL A 75 -5.25 -23.68 -3.65
CA VAL A 75 -4.91 -22.37 -3.09
C VAL A 75 -6.21 -21.72 -2.66
N THR A 76 -6.31 -21.42 -1.36
CA THR A 76 -7.46 -20.74 -0.77
C THR A 76 -7.02 -19.39 -0.22
N ASP A 77 -7.96 -18.47 -0.03
CA ASP A 77 -7.68 -17.14 0.55
C ASP A 77 -6.91 -17.22 1.89
N LYS A 78 -7.17 -18.28 2.68
CA LYS A 78 -6.47 -18.56 3.94
C LYS A 78 -4.99 -18.90 3.75
N VAL A 79 -4.67 -19.66 2.71
CA VAL A 79 -3.29 -20.02 2.37
C VAL A 79 -2.56 -18.76 1.91
N PHE A 80 -3.18 -17.97 1.03
CA PHE A 80 -2.64 -16.70 0.57
C PHE A 80 -2.39 -15.71 1.74
N LEU A 81 -3.37 -15.54 2.63
CA LEU A 81 -3.23 -14.69 3.81
C LEU A 81 -2.09 -15.15 4.73
N GLY A 82 -1.95 -16.47 4.94
CA GLY A 82 -0.86 -17.03 5.72
C GLY A 82 0.53 -16.75 5.13
N GLU A 83 0.67 -16.75 3.80
CA GLU A 83 1.92 -16.39 3.14
C GLU A 83 2.22 -14.89 3.25
N LEU A 84 1.20 -14.04 3.18
CA LEU A 84 1.33 -12.61 3.43
C LEU A 84 1.75 -12.33 4.88
N ASP A 85 1.14 -12.99 5.86
CA ASP A 85 1.51 -12.85 7.27
C ASP A 85 2.97 -13.24 7.49
N LYS A 86 3.43 -14.33 6.88
CA LYS A 86 4.84 -14.76 6.96
C LYS A 86 5.79 -13.72 6.37
N LYS A 87 5.50 -13.21 5.17
CA LYS A 87 6.39 -12.30 4.44
C LYS A 87 6.33 -10.86 4.94
N LEU A 88 5.18 -10.38 5.43
CA LEU A 88 4.91 -8.97 5.71
C LEU A 88 4.66 -8.66 7.20
N SER A 89 4.73 -9.63 8.11
CA SER A 89 4.48 -9.43 9.55
C SER A 89 5.30 -8.33 10.21
N SER A 90 6.53 -8.10 9.74
CA SER A 90 7.40 -7.05 10.28
C SER A 90 7.16 -5.67 9.66
N HIS A 91 6.31 -5.58 8.62
CA HIS A 91 6.10 -4.34 7.90
C HIS A 91 5.10 -3.44 8.66
N LYS A 92 5.55 -2.24 9.06
CA LYS A 92 4.75 -1.27 9.86
C LYS A 92 3.40 -0.87 9.25
N HIS A 93 3.23 -1.05 7.94
CA HIS A 93 2.00 -0.71 7.21
C HIS A 93 1.15 -1.95 6.88
N TYR A 94 1.55 -3.14 7.30
CA TYR A 94 0.77 -4.36 7.14
C TYR A 94 0.13 -4.75 8.48
N ALA A 95 -1.15 -5.09 8.45
CA ALA A 95 -1.85 -5.59 9.63
C ALA A 95 -2.83 -6.70 9.24
N SER A 96 -2.90 -7.76 10.03
CA SER A 96 -3.90 -8.81 9.92
C SER A 96 -4.42 -9.20 11.30
N ARG A 97 -5.56 -9.89 11.34
CA ARG A 97 -6.13 -10.40 12.59
C ARG A 97 -5.24 -11.49 13.23
N ALA A 98 -4.53 -12.26 12.42
CA ALA A 98 -3.61 -13.30 12.89
C ALA A 98 -2.43 -12.68 13.67
N LEU A 99 -1.91 -11.54 13.20
CA LEU A 99 -0.82 -10.82 13.85
C LEU A 99 -1.28 -10.01 15.06
N ASN A 100 -2.52 -9.50 15.05
CA ASN A 100 -3.09 -8.80 16.18
C ASN A 100 -4.58 -9.15 16.39
N GLN A 101 -4.81 -10.17 17.21
CA GLN A 101 -6.16 -10.70 17.48
C GLN A 101 -7.10 -9.68 18.15
N LYS A 102 -6.55 -8.65 18.80
CA LYS A 102 -7.32 -7.57 19.44
C LYS A 102 -7.79 -6.52 18.43
N ASN A 103 -7.22 -6.48 17.22
CA ASN A 103 -7.61 -5.53 16.18
C ASN A 103 -8.93 -5.96 15.53
N LYS A 104 -10.04 -5.43 16.06
CA LYS A 104 -11.38 -5.75 15.56
C LYS A 104 -11.74 -5.09 14.22
N SER A 105 -10.90 -4.16 13.74
CA SER A 105 -11.14 -3.42 12.49
C SER A 105 -10.77 -4.20 11.22
N VAL A 106 -10.22 -5.41 11.37
CA VAL A 106 -9.85 -6.32 10.27
C VAL A 106 -10.61 -7.63 10.47
N GLY A 107 -11.23 -8.17 9.42
CA GLY A 107 -11.86 -9.48 9.41
C GLY A 107 -10.87 -10.62 9.70
N PHE A 108 -11.38 -11.81 10.02
CA PHE A 108 -10.51 -12.97 10.36
C PHE A 108 -9.69 -13.46 9.17
N ASP A 109 -10.24 -13.36 7.96
CA ASP A 109 -9.59 -13.77 6.71
C ASP A 109 -9.21 -12.54 5.84
N GLU A 110 -8.91 -11.41 6.49
CA GLU A 110 -8.56 -10.15 5.83
C GLU A 110 -7.23 -9.60 6.32
N PHE A 111 -6.57 -8.80 5.48
CA PHE A 111 -5.48 -7.92 5.89
C PHE A 111 -5.82 -6.46 5.57
N LYS A 112 -5.17 -5.53 6.25
CA LYS A 112 -5.32 -4.09 6.07
C LYS A 112 -3.96 -3.46 5.84
N LEU A 113 -3.88 -2.60 4.83
CA LEU A 113 -2.75 -1.70 4.65
C LEU A 113 -3.03 -0.41 5.45
N VAL A 114 -2.19 -0.15 6.44
CA VAL A 114 -2.30 1.03 7.29
C VAL A 114 -1.60 2.20 6.61
N SER A 115 -2.32 2.96 5.79
CA SER A 115 -1.88 4.29 5.31
C SER A 115 -2.74 5.36 5.98
N ARG A 116 -2.11 6.47 6.39
CA ARG A 116 -2.80 7.59 7.06
C ARG A 116 -3.75 8.34 6.12
N ILE A 117 -3.74 8.04 4.83
CA ILE A 117 -4.42 8.82 3.80
C ILE A 117 -5.80 8.22 3.43
N PHE A 118 -6.06 6.97 3.79
CA PHE A 118 -7.37 6.32 3.57
C PHE A 118 -8.52 6.84 4.46
N GLN A 119 -8.29 7.85 5.32
CA GLN A 119 -9.35 8.39 6.18
C GLN A 119 -9.82 9.81 5.83
N GLU A 120 -9.19 10.51 4.88
CA GLU A 120 -9.53 11.92 4.63
C GLU A 120 -10.12 12.23 3.24
N PHE A 121 -10.18 11.28 2.30
CA PHE A 121 -10.64 11.59 0.94
C PHE A 121 -11.65 10.61 0.28
N PHE A 122 -12.21 9.65 1.01
CA PHE A 122 -13.43 8.92 0.60
C PHE A 122 -14.32 8.59 1.81
#